data_AF-A0AAE0R478-F1
#
_entry.id   AF-A0AAE0R478-F1
#
_cell.length_a   1.000
_cell.length_b   1.000
_cell.length_c   1.000
_cell.angle_alpha   90.00
_cell.angle_beta   90.00
_cell.angle_gamma   90.00
#
_symmetry.space_group_name_H-M   'P 1'
#
loop_
_entity.id
_entity.type
_entity.pdbx_description
1 polymer ?
#
loop_
_entity_poly.entity_id
_entity_poly.type
_entity_poly.pdbx_seq_one_letter_code
_entity_poly.pdbx_strand_id
1 'polypeptide(L)'
;MYCEEGTKCAFLMSLLTDRALEWASAVWDPDPQIKASYDYFSGMIKEVFEYPAGGKDISVRLMELRQGAKAAADYAIWFCTLAAQSGWNDAALWAVFCAGLHPAPQSELACHEEATTLSQFVATAIRLDNLRRQHRAGAHASSAARPQRRMDYSSHREEEPEPMQTHGDLVWRLRDTGLEVR
;
A
#
# COMPACT_ATOMS: atom_id res chain seq x y z
N MET A 1 -49.42 11.35 -28.59
CA MET A 1 -48.18 10.56 -28.63
C MET A 1 -47.65 10.22 -27.23
N TYR A 2 -48.54 10.09 -26.22
CA TYR A 2 -48.16 9.83 -24.81
C TYR A 2 -48.15 8.33 -24.44
N CYS A 3 -48.73 7.45 -25.26
CA CYS A 3 -48.81 6.02 -24.95
C CYS A 3 -47.45 5.30 -25.03
N GLU A 4 -46.52 5.78 -25.86
CA GLU A 4 -45.25 5.10 -26.06
C GLU A 4 -44.33 5.27 -24.83
N GLU A 5 -44.19 6.50 -24.33
CA GLU A 5 -43.40 6.80 -23.13
C GLU A 5 -43.97 6.12 -21.89
N GLY A 6 -45.29 6.15 -21.69
CA GLY A 6 -45.94 5.44 -20.58
C GLY A 6 -45.74 3.92 -20.64
N THR A 7 -45.73 3.34 -21.85
CA THR A 7 -45.44 1.91 -22.03
C THR A 7 -43.98 1.59 -21.69
N LYS A 8 -43.03 2.45 -22.09
CA LYS A 8 -41.60 2.30 -21.72
C LYS A 8 -41.41 2.39 -20.20
N CYS A 9 -42.10 3.30 -19.54
CA CYS A 9 -42.02 3.46 -18.09
C CYS A 9 -42.63 2.26 -17.34
N ALA A 10 -43.79 1.77 -17.79
CA ALA A 10 -44.43 0.58 -17.21
C ALA A 10 -43.57 -0.67 -17.44
N PHE A 11 -42.95 -0.79 -18.61
CA PHE A 11 -41.99 -1.84 -18.89
C PHE A 11 -40.76 -1.73 -17.97
N LEU A 12 -40.17 -0.55 -17.82
CA LEU A 12 -39.04 -0.33 -16.90
C LEU A 12 -39.41 -0.69 -15.46
N MET A 13 -40.60 -0.30 -15.00
CA MET A 13 -41.11 -0.67 -13.67
C MET A 13 -41.24 -2.19 -13.50
N SER A 14 -41.64 -2.90 -14.56
CA SER A 14 -41.73 -4.38 -14.53
C SER A 14 -40.37 -5.09 -14.44
N LEU A 15 -39.28 -4.41 -14.78
CA LEU A 15 -37.91 -4.93 -14.65
C LEU A 15 -37.35 -4.76 -13.23
N LEU A 16 -37.96 -3.91 -12.40
CA LEU A 16 -37.51 -3.66 -11.03
C LEU A 16 -37.94 -4.81 -10.12
N THR A 17 -37.06 -5.17 -9.18
CA THR A 17 -37.33 -6.22 -8.18
C THR A 17 -37.01 -5.73 -6.77
N ASP A 18 -37.58 -6.43 -5.78
CA ASP A 18 -37.34 -6.21 -4.36
C ASP A 18 -37.48 -4.73 -3.95
N ARG A 19 -36.41 -4.16 -3.36
CA ARG A 19 -36.37 -2.79 -2.85
C ARG A 19 -36.55 -1.73 -3.94
N ALA A 20 -36.14 -2.02 -5.17
CA ALA A 20 -36.32 -1.11 -6.29
C ALA A 20 -37.78 -1.01 -6.70
N LEU A 21 -38.50 -2.13 -6.70
CA LEU A 21 -39.94 -2.15 -6.99
C LEU A 21 -40.75 -1.51 -5.85
N GLU A 22 -40.41 -1.80 -4.59
CA GLU A 22 -41.03 -1.16 -3.41
C GLU A 22 -40.97 0.37 -3.52
N TRP A 23 -39.78 0.91 -3.77
CA TRP A 23 -39.60 2.35 -3.99
C TRP A 23 -40.37 2.86 -5.21
N ALA A 24 -40.26 2.19 -6.35
CA ALA A 24 -40.90 2.64 -7.59
C ALA A 24 -42.41 2.71 -7.44
N SER A 25 -43.02 1.73 -6.77
CA SER A 25 -44.47 1.71 -6.49
C SER A 25 -44.92 2.86 -5.60
N ALA A 26 -44.09 3.30 -4.66
CA ALA A 26 -44.39 4.42 -3.77
C ALA A 26 -44.36 5.77 -4.50
N VAL A 27 -43.51 5.93 -5.53
CA VAL A 27 -43.40 7.18 -6.31
C VAL A 27 -44.27 7.20 -7.57
N TRP A 28 -44.74 6.04 -8.04
CA TRP A 28 -45.45 5.86 -9.31
C TRP A 28 -46.75 6.66 -9.45
N ASP A 29 -47.53 6.78 -8.39
CA ASP A 29 -48.80 7.51 -8.39
C ASP A 29 -48.67 8.98 -7.97
N PRO A 30 -47.84 9.35 -6.97
CA PRO A 30 -47.63 10.74 -6.58
C PRO A 30 -47.01 11.62 -7.67
N ASP A 31 -46.15 11.07 -8.53
CA ASP A 31 -45.45 11.82 -9.56
C ASP A 31 -45.93 11.44 -10.97
N PRO A 32 -46.77 12.27 -11.63
CA PRO A 32 -47.27 11.97 -12.97
C PRO A 32 -46.17 12.05 -14.05
N GLN A 33 -45.04 12.71 -13.79
CA GLN A 33 -43.94 12.85 -14.73
C GLN A 33 -43.24 11.50 -14.98
N ILE A 34 -43.26 10.60 -13.99
CA ILE A 34 -42.76 9.22 -14.10
C ILE A 34 -43.45 8.46 -15.22
N LYS A 35 -44.76 8.66 -15.41
CA LYS A 35 -45.55 7.99 -16.47
C LYS A 35 -45.44 8.70 -17.82
N ALA A 36 -44.91 9.92 -17.85
CA ALA A 36 -44.88 10.78 -19.02
C ALA A 36 -43.50 10.83 -19.70
N SER A 37 -42.42 10.46 -19.00
CA SER A 37 -41.05 10.54 -19.52
C SER A 37 -40.19 9.40 -19.02
N TYR A 38 -39.72 8.57 -19.95
CA TYR A 38 -38.76 7.50 -19.64
C TYR A 38 -37.44 8.06 -19.10
N ASP A 39 -36.94 9.16 -19.66
CA ASP A 39 -35.68 9.77 -19.23
C ASP A 39 -35.76 10.27 -17.78
N TYR A 40 -36.90 10.85 -17.40
CA TYR A 40 -37.13 11.28 -16.02
C TYR A 40 -37.17 10.08 -15.06
N PHE A 41 -37.96 9.05 -15.37
CA PHE A 41 -38.08 7.88 -14.51
C PHE A 41 -36.76 7.10 -14.38
N SER A 42 -36.06 6.91 -15.50
CA SER A 42 -34.74 6.25 -15.51
C SER A 42 -33.67 7.08 -14.79
N GLY A 43 -33.74 8.41 -14.86
CA GLY A 43 -32.90 9.31 -14.07
C GLY A 43 -33.13 9.15 -12.56
N MET A 44 -34.38 9.09 -12.11
CA MET A 44 -34.69 8.85 -10.69
C MET A 44 -34.22 7.48 -10.21
N ILE A 45 -34.39 6.44 -11.03
CA ILE A 45 -33.89 5.10 -10.70
C ILE A 45 -32.37 5.15 -10.52
N LYS A 46 -31.65 5.83 -11.42
CA LYS A 46 -30.21 6.01 -11.29
C LYS A 46 -29.87 6.79 -10.02
N GLU A 47 -30.52 7.90 -9.73
CA GLU A 47 -30.21 8.68 -8.54
C GLU A 47 -30.42 7.90 -7.23
N VAL A 48 -31.48 7.09 -7.15
CA VAL A 48 -31.81 6.32 -5.92
C VAL A 48 -31.00 5.02 -5.81
N PHE A 49 -30.67 4.38 -6.94
CA PHE A 49 -30.06 3.05 -6.97
C PHE A 49 -28.65 2.99 -7.57
N GLU A 50 -28.11 4.06 -8.13
CA GLU A 50 -26.66 4.17 -8.40
C GLU A 50 -25.93 4.26 -7.07
N TYR A 51 -25.80 3.10 -6.44
CA TYR A 51 -24.77 2.85 -5.47
C TYR A 51 -23.50 2.48 -6.24
N PRO A 52 -22.41 3.25 -6.09
CA PRO A 52 -21.15 2.92 -6.73
C PRO A 52 -20.72 1.50 -6.33
N ALA A 53 -20.38 0.71 -7.35
CA ALA A 53 -20.32 -0.76 -7.31
C ALA A 53 -19.67 -1.30 -6.03
N GLY A 54 -20.46 -1.63 -4.99
CA GLY A 54 -20.01 -2.15 -3.69
C GLY A 54 -20.06 -1.16 -2.51
N GLY A 55 -21.03 -0.24 -2.50
CA GLY A 55 -21.51 0.42 -1.27
C GLY A 55 -20.69 1.61 -0.76
N LYS A 56 -19.58 1.96 -1.41
CA LYS A 56 -18.80 3.16 -1.10
C LYS A 56 -18.64 4.00 -2.36
N ASP A 57 -18.88 5.31 -2.22
CA ASP A 57 -18.60 6.31 -3.24
C ASP A 57 -17.23 6.08 -3.88
N ILE A 58 -17.13 6.18 -5.21
CA ILE A 58 -15.87 6.07 -5.95
C ILE A 58 -14.87 7.08 -5.39
N SER A 59 -15.35 8.28 -5.05
CA SER A 59 -14.61 9.34 -4.36
C SER A 59 -14.02 8.84 -3.04
N VAL A 60 -14.84 8.20 -2.20
CA VAL A 60 -14.41 7.66 -0.90
C VAL A 60 -13.39 6.55 -1.09
N ARG A 61 -13.61 5.63 -2.04
CA ARG A 61 -12.67 4.55 -2.36
C ARG A 61 -11.33 5.08 -2.85
N LEU A 62 -11.37 6.12 -3.69
CA LEU A 62 -10.17 6.76 -4.22
C LEU A 62 -9.38 7.45 -3.09
N MET A 63 -10.07 8.13 -2.17
CA MET A 63 -9.46 8.76 -0.98
C MET A 63 -8.92 7.76 0.05
N GLU A 64 -9.53 6.59 0.18
CA GLU A 64 -9.10 5.52 1.10
C GLU A 64 -8.03 4.60 0.50
N LEU A 65 -7.81 4.65 -0.82
CA LEU A 65 -6.86 3.77 -1.49
C LEU A 65 -5.42 4.03 -1.00
N ARG A 66 -4.75 2.98 -0.55
CA ARG A 66 -3.35 3.04 -0.10
C ARG A 66 -2.52 1.99 -0.83
N GLN A 67 -1.29 2.34 -1.18
CA GLN A 67 -0.31 1.42 -1.78
C GLN A 67 0.00 0.24 -0.82
N GLY A 68 0.16 0.54 0.47
CA GLY A 68 0.53 -0.47 1.48
C GLY A 68 1.88 -1.13 1.14
N ALA A 69 1.96 -2.46 1.26
CA ALA A 69 3.15 -3.24 0.92
C ALA A 69 3.28 -3.60 -0.58
N LYS A 70 2.24 -3.31 -1.38
CA LYS A 70 2.18 -3.68 -2.81
C LYS A 70 3.11 -2.82 -3.67
N ALA A 71 3.42 -3.29 -4.87
CA ALA A 71 4.20 -2.50 -5.82
C ALA A 71 3.42 -1.24 -6.22
N ALA A 72 4.14 -0.15 -6.49
CA ALA A 72 3.52 1.09 -6.95
C ALA A 72 2.74 0.90 -8.26
N ALA A 73 3.18 -0.03 -9.12
CA ALA A 73 2.48 -0.38 -10.36
C ALA A 73 1.10 -0.99 -10.10
N ASP A 74 1.00 -1.93 -9.17
CA ASP A 74 -0.29 -2.53 -8.81
C ASP A 74 -1.24 -1.46 -8.26
N TYR A 75 -0.75 -0.64 -7.33
CA TYR A 75 -1.50 0.48 -6.78
C TYR A 75 -1.99 1.45 -7.86
N ALA A 76 -1.14 1.80 -8.82
CA ALA A 76 -1.48 2.68 -9.93
C ALA A 76 -2.62 2.13 -10.81
N ILE A 77 -2.65 0.82 -11.08
CA ILE A 77 -3.73 0.20 -11.85
C ILE A 77 -5.08 0.39 -11.13
N TRP A 78 -5.14 0.09 -9.83
CA TRP A 78 -6.35 0.28 -9.02
C TRP A 78 -6.77 1.75 -8.97
N PHE A 79 -5.81 2.65 -8.78
CA PHE A 79 -6.08 4.08 -8.73
C PHE A 79 -6.63 4.61 -10.05
N CYS A 80 -5.98 4.33 -11.18
CA CYS A 80 -6.42 4.79 -12.50
C CYS A 80 -7.80 4.26 -12.88
N THR A 81 -8.13 3.03 -12.45
CA THR A 81 -9.46 2.44 -12.67
C THR A 81 -10.54 3.23 -11.94
N LEU A 82 -10.31 3.59 -10.67
CA LEU A 82 -11.26 4.41 -9.89
C LEU A 82 -11.29 5.86 -10.41
N ALA A 83 -10.14 6.42 -10.79
CA ALA A 83 -10.02 7.78 -11.30
C ALA A 83 -10.85 7.98 -12.57
N ALA A 84 -10.79 7.03 -13.51
CA ALA A 84 -11.56 7.07 -14.75
C ALA A 84 -13.08 7.13 -14.52
N GLN A 85 -13.57 6.61 -13.40
CA GLN A 85 -14.98 6.58 -13.05
C GLN A 85 -15.39 7.73 -12.10
N SER A 86 -14.43 8.49 -11.57
CA SER A 86 -14.67 9.51 -10.54
C SER A 86 -15.08 10.88 -11.09
N GLY A 87 -14.71 11.20 -12.33
CA GLY A 87 -14.88 12.54 -12.91
C GLY A 87 -14.01 13.63 -12.28
N TRP A 88 -13.04 13.27 -11.44
CA TRP A 88 -12.15 14.22 -10.77
C TRP A 88 -11.13 14.81 -11.74
N ASN A 89 -10.71 16.05 -11.48
CA ASN A 89 -9.66 16.70 -12.25
C ASN A 89 -8.25 16.21 -11.87
N ASP A 90 -7.28 16.46 -12.74
CA ASP A 90 -5.89 16.00 -12.55
C ASP A 90 -5.26 16.51 -11.25
N ALA A 91 -5.58 17.73 -10.82
CA ALA A 91 -5.04 18.31 -9.58
C ALA A 91 -5.53 17.55 -8.33
N ALA A 92 -6.81 17.19 -8.28
CA ALA A 92 -7.39 16.40 -7.20
C ALA A 92 -6.86 14.97 -7.21
N LEU A 93 -6.77 14.35 -8.39
CA LEU A 93 -6.21 13.02 -8.56
C LEU A 93 -4.74 12.97 -8.14
N TRP A 94 -3.97 14.00 -8.48
CA TRP A 94 -2.58 14.11 -8.05
C TRP A 94 -2.45 14.15 -6.53
N ALA A 95 -3.19 15.04 -5.86
CA ALA A 95 -3.14 15.18 -4.40
C ALA A 95 -3.45 13.84 -3.69
N VAL A 96 -4.47 13.12 -4.15
CA VAL A 96 -4.84 11.84 -3.53
C VAL A 96 -3.89 10.72 -3.89
N PHE A 97 -3.41 10.65 -5.13
CA PHE A 97 -2.43 9.64 -5.52
C PHE A 97 -1.14 9.76 -4.70
N CYS A 98 -0.65 11.00 -4.52
CA CYS A 98 0.45 11.32 -3.62
C CYS A 98 0.17 10.85 -2.20
N ALA A 99 -0.97 11.24 -1.60
CA ALA A 99 -1.33 10.86 -0.23
C ALA A 99 -1.45 9.34 -0.03
N GLY A 100 -1.82 8.59 -1.07
CA GLY A 100 -1.97 7.14 -1.01
C GLY A 100 -0.70 6.32 -1.24
N LEU A 101 0.36 6.93 -1.76
CA LEU A 101 1.67 6.29 -1.94
C LEU A 101 2.35 5.98 -0.60
N HIS A 102 3.35 5.11 -0.61
CA HIS A 102 4.22 4.89 0.54
C HIS A 102 5.04 6.17 0.85
N PRO A 103 5.35 6.49 2.13
CA PRO A 103 6.04 7.74 2.49
C PRO A 103 7.43 7.88 1.86
N ALA A 104 8.13 6.76 1.66
CA ALA A 104 9.41 6.79 0.98
C ALA A 104 9.30 7.38 -0.44
N PRO A 105 8.45 6.88 -1.38
CA PRO A 105 8.38 7.46 -2.73
C PRO A 105 7.84 8.89 -2.74
N GLN A 106 6.96 9.24 -1.80
CA GLN A 106 6.46 10.61 -1.64
C GLN A 106 7.59 11.64 -1.46
N SER A 107 8.60 11.36 -0.64
CA SER A 107 9.66 12.35 -0.36
C SER A 107 10.57 12.63 -1.56
N GLU A 108 10.80 11.64 -2.43
CA GLU A 108 11.56 11.82 -3.68
C GLU A 108 10.72 12.46 -4.79
N LEU A 109 9.42 12.16 -4.83
CA LEU A 109 8.48 12.81 -5.76
C LEU A 109 8.31 14.30 -5.46
N ALA A 110 8.35 14.71 -4.19
CA ALA A 110 8.33 16.12 -3.79
C ALA A 110 9.53 16.92 -4.31
N CYS A 111 10.66 16.25 -4.59
CA CYS A 111 11.84 16.88 -5.19
C CYS A 111 11.80 16.92 -6.73
N HIS A 112 10.84 16.23 -7.36
CA HIS A 112 10.68 16.11 -8.81
C HIS A 112 9.39 16.83 -9.27
N GLU A 113 9.37 18.16 -9.15
CA GLU A 113 8.26 19.03 -9.60
C GLU A 113 8.20 19.24 -11.13
N GLU A 114 8.37 18.20 -11.95
CA GLU A 114 8.30 18.32 -13.43
C GLU A 114 7.10 17.57 -14.06
N ALA A 115 6.30 16.85 -13.28
CA ALA A 115 5.17 16.10 -13.82
C ALA A 115 3.98 17.04 -14.10
N THR A 116 3.69 17.25 -15.39
CA THR A 116 2.57 18.11 -15.83
C THR A 116 1.25 17.35 -15.96
N THR A 117 1.29 16.01 -15.95
CA THR A 117 0.11 15.15 -16.13
C THR A 117 0.13 13.95 -15.17
N LEU A 118 -1.06 13.44 -14.81
CA LEU A 118 -1.22 12.28 -13.94
C LEU A 118 -0.41 11.06 -14.42
N SER A 119 -0.43 10.80 -15.73
CA SER A 119 0.27 9.66 -16.33
C SER A 119 1.79 9.72 -16.15
N GLN A 120 2.40 10.90 -16.30
CA GLN A 120 3.83 11.10 -16.08
C GLN A 120 4.18 10.88 -14.61
N PHE A 121 3.35 11.38 -13.69
CA PHE A 121 3.55 11.21 -12.26
C PHE A 121 3.51 9.74 -11.85
N VAL A 122 2.49 9.00 -12.31
CA VAL A 122 2.34 7.56 -12.08
C VAL A 122 3.58 6.81 -12.57
N ALA A 123 4.07 7.12 -13.77
CA ALA A 123 5.27 6.50 -14.33
C ALA A 123 6.52 6.75 -13.46
N THR A 124 6.72 7.98 -12.99
CA THR A 124 7.83 8.33 -12.11
C THR A 124 7.74 7.59 -10.77
N ALA A 125 6.55 7.53 -10.16
CA ALA A 125 6.34 6.81 -8.91
C ALA A 125 6.66 5.32 -9.03
N ILE A 126 6.24 4.68 -10.13
CA ILE A 126 6.57 3.28 -10.43
C ILE A 126 8.07 3.09 -10.59
N ARG A 127 8.75 3.99 -11.33
CA ARG A 127 10.20 3.93 -11.53
C ARG A 127 10.97 4.00 -10.22
N LEU A 128 10.60 4.91 -9.32
CA LEU A 128 11.25 5.08 -8.01
C LEU A 128 11.02 3.88 -7.10
N ASP A 129 9.80 3.33 -7.06
CA ASP A 129 9.50 2.11 -6.29
C ASP A 129 10.33 0.91 -6.79
N ASN A 130 10.43 0.74 -8.11
CA ASN A 130 11.22 -0.32 -8.72
C ASN A 130 12.72 -0.20 -8.39
N LEU A 131 13.29 1.00 -8.53
CA LEU A 131 14.69 1.26 -8.20
C LEU A 131 15.00 0.89 -6.74
N ARG A 132 14.12 1.24 -5.82
CA ARG A 132 14.30 0.95 -4.39
C ARG A 132 14.14 -0.52 -4.05
N ARG A 133 13.17 -1.19 -4.67
CA ARG A 133 13.00 -2.64 -4.53
C ARG A 133 14.24 -3.38 -5.02
N GLN A 134 14.84 -2.94 -6.14
CA GLN A 134 16.11 -3.47 -6.65
C GLN A 134 17.27 -3.25 -5.67
N HIS A 135 17.41 -2.05 -5.10
CA HIS A 135 18.45 -1.78 -4.10
C HIS A 135 18.30 -2.63 -2.83
N ARG A 136 17.07 -2.86 -2.34
CA ARG A 136 16.82 -3.73 -1.18
C ARG A 136 17.17 -5.18 -1.49
N ALA A 137 16.78 -5.70 -2.66
CA ALA A 137 17.12 -7.05 -3.08
C ALA A 137 18.65 -7.25 -3.22
N GLY A 138 19.36 -6.27 -3.80
CA GLY A 138 20.81 -6.29 -3.94
C GLY A 138 21.55 -6.19 -2.58
N ALA A 139 21.05 -5.39 -1.64
CA ALA A 139 21.63 -5.28 -0.30
C ALA A 139 21.51 -6.58 0.50
N HIS A 140 20.38 -7.29 0.39
CA HIS A 140 20.18 -8.58 1.05
C HIS A 140 21.06 -9.70 0.46
N ALA A 141 21.30 -9.70 -0.85
CA ALA A 141 22.25 -10.63 -1.48
C ALA A 141 23.70 -10.34 -1.05
N SER A 142 24.05 -9.06 -0.89
CA SER A 142 25.39 -8.62 -0.46
C SER A 142 25.68 -8.95 1.02
N SER A 143 24.64 -8.93 1.87
CA SER A 143 24.79 -9.25 3.30
C SER A 143 24.90 -10.76 3.57
N ALA A 144 24.34 -11.62 2.72
CA ALA A 144 24.45 -13.07 2.85
C ALA A 144 25.84 -13.59 2.44
N ALA A 145 26.62 -12.80 1.69
CA ALA A 145 27.95 -13.15 1.20
C ALA A 145 29.09 -12.60 2.06
N ARG A 146 28.87 -12.30 3.35
CA ARG A 146 29.95 -11.90 4.24
C ARG A 146 30.66 -13.18 4.74
N PRO A 147 31.88 -13.50 4.26
CA PRO A 147 32.59 -14.64 4.82
C PRO A 147 32.94 -14.26 6.26
N GLN A 148 32.53 -15.09 7.22
CA GLN A 148 33.12 -15.03 8.55
C GLN A 148 34.63 -15.15 8.35
N ARG A 149 35.36 -14.05 8.59
CA ARG A 149 36.81 -14.10 8.79
C ARG A 149 37.04 -15.09 9.92
N ARG A 150 37.38 -16.34 9.59
CA ARG A 150 38.11 -17.22 10.49
C ARG A 150 39.37 -16.46 10.85
N MET A 151 39.43 -15.92 12.06
CA MET A 151 40.72 -15.65 12.67
C MET A 151 41.30 -17.01 13.00
N ASP A 152 42.08 -17.56 12.05
CA ASP A 152 43.00 -18.64 12.36
C ASP A 152 44.07 -18.03 13.27
N TYR A 153 43.88 -18.19 14.57
CA TYR A 153 44.96 -18.03 15.53
C TYR A 153 45.93 -19.17 15.22
N SER A 154 46.94 -18.89 14.40
CA SER A 154 48.06 -19.80 14.20
C SER A 154 48.76 -19.96 15.55
N SER A 155 48.44 -21.05 16.24
CA SER A 155 49.19 -21.53 17.39
C SER A 155 50.60 -21.85 16.88
N HIS A 156 51.50 -20.88 17.00
CA HIS A 156 52.92 -21.15 17.00
C HIS A 156 53.17 -22.17 18.10
N ARG A 157 53.48 -23.39 17.67
CA ARG A 157 54.02 -24.47 18.47
C ARG A 157 55.41 -24.03 18.87
N GLU A 158 55.53 -23.35 20.01
CA GLU A 158 56.82 -23.08 20.62
C GLU A 158 57.35 -24.41 21.18
N GLU A 159 58.49 -24.79 20.63
CA GLU A 159 59.31 -25.91 21.02
C GLU A 159 59.68 -25.77 22.50
N GLU A 160 59.40 -26.85 23.23
CA GLU A 160 59.81 -27.11 24.60
C GLU A 160 61.33 -26.88 24.77
N PRO A 161 61.78 -25.87 25.55
CA PRO A 161 63.17 -25.82 25.95
C PRO A 161 63.39 -26.78 27.12
N GLU A 162 64.37 -27.67 26.95
CA GLU A 162 64.86 -28.63 27.94
C GLU A 162 65.09 -28.01 29.34
N PRO A 163 64.93 -28.80 30.43
CA PRO A 163 65.01 -28.30 31.79
C PRO A 163 66.43 -27.84 32.13
N MET A 164 66.63 -26.53 32.26
CA MET A 164 67.85 -25.98 32.84
C MET A 164 67.83 -26.22 34.35
N GLN A 165 68.66 -27.17 34.78
CA GLN A 165 69.02 -27.44 36.17
C GLN A 165 69.40 -26.14 36.89
N THR A 166 68.50 -25.63 37.74
CA THR A 166 68.84 -24.61 38.71
C THR A 166 69.16 -25.30 40.03
N HIS A 167 70.46 -25.41 40.26
CA HIS A 167 71.08 -25.70 41.53
C HIS A 167 70.85 -24.50 42.46
N GLY A 168 70.46 -24.76 43.71
CA GLY A 168 70.58 -23.79 44.80
C GLY A 168 69.26 -23.30 45.39
N ASP A 169 68.89 -23.94 46.50
CA ASP A 169 68.26 -23.39 47.70
C ASP A 169 67.71 -21.96 47.65
N LEU A 170 66.47 -21.79 48.10
CA LEU A 170 66.21 -21.25 49.44
C LEU A 170 64.73 -21.41 49.82
N VAL A 171 64.56 -22.19 50.88
CA VAL A 171 63.39 -22.32 51.74
C VAL A 171 62.87 -20.95 52.17
N TRP A 172 61.56 -20.69 52.00
CA TRP A 172 60.73 -20.03 53.02
C TRP A 172 59.28 -20.52 52.91
N ARG A 173 58.92 -21.44 53.83
CA ARG A 173 57.53 -21.51 54.34
C ARG A 173 57.41 -20.47 55.43
N LEU A 174 56.36 -19.66 55.43
CA LEU A 174 55.65 -19.35 56.66
C LEU A 174 54.19 -18.96 56.36
N ARG A 175 53.29 -19.53 57.15
CA ARG A 175 51.88 -19.18 57.30
C ARG A 175 51.76 -17.84 58.03
N ASP A 176 50.76 -17.05 57.69
CA ASP A 176 49.88 -16.35 58.66
C ASP A 176 48.74 -15.65 57.86
N THR A 177 47.49 -16.12 57.96
CA THR A 177 46.38 -15.69 58.85
C THR A 177 45.69 -14.37 58.47
N GLY A 178 44.35 -14.43 58.38
CA GLY A 178 43.40 -13.30 58.28
C GLY A 178 42.39 -13.50 57.14
N LEU A 179 41.14 -14.00 57.31
CA LEU A 179 39.96 -13.37 57.96
C LEU A 179 39.85 -11.88 57.56
N GLU A 180 38.78 -11.38 56.92
CA GLU A 180 37.36 -11.54 57.22
C GLU A 180 36.44 -11.38 56.00
N VAL A 181 35.25 -11.93 56.18
CA VAL A 181 34.01 -11.77 55.43
C VAL A 181 33.31 -10.47 55.88
N ARG A 182 32.71 -9.74 54.94
CA ARG A 182 31.46 -9.03 55.19
C ARG A 182 30.62 -8.94 53.93
#